data_AF-A0A920EE45-F1
#
_entry.id   AF-A0A920EE45-F1
#
_cell.length_a   1.000
_cell.length_b   1.000
_cell.length_c   1.000
_cell.angle_alpha   90.00
_cell.angle_beta   90.00
_cell.angle_gamma   90.00
#
_symmetry.space_group_name_H-M   'P 1'
#
loop_
_entity.id
_entity.type
_entity.pdbx_description
1 polymer ?
#
loop_
_entity_poly.entity_id
_entity_poly.type
_entity_poly.pdbx_seq_one_letter_code
_entity_poly.pdbx_strand_id
1 'polypeptide(L)'
;MKYGVFWGDNGTFSITFATSDTDKTFWGIKDVELFESVVDAIPAAKEWISLGATPLTGVHSMAGLLNRKRTLRKGDEVVVDGFHMIGDALICTNPLYGRGCSTGFWQAHLLANAIRDHGADTTAQSESFLLSVEQEYFTLVSSVR
;
A
#
# COMPACT_ATOMS: atom_id res chain seq x y z
N MET A 1 -17.28 9.23 -2.25
CA MET A 1 -16.32 9.29 -1.12
C MET A 1 -16.44 8.02 -0.31
N LYS A 2 -15.33 7.34 0.00
CA LYS A 2 -15.22 6.26 0.99
C LYS A 2 -14.52 6.82 2.23
N TYR A 3 -14.84 6.31 3.40
CA TYR A 3 -14.08 6.57 4.62
C TYR A 3 -13.67 5.25 5.28
N GLY A 4 -12.65 5.31 6.14
CA GLY A 4 -12.23 4.20 6.98
C GLY A 4 -11.76 4.73 8.33
N VAL A 5 -12.07 3.98 9.39
CA VAL A 5 -11.48 4.18 10.71
C VAL A 5 -10.64 2.95 11.04
N PHE A 6 -9.37 3.17 11.34
CA PHE A 6 -8.39 2.12 11.61
C PHE A 6 -7.91 2.25 13.05
N TRP A 7 -8.17 1.23 13.87
CA TRP A 7 -7.59 1.12 15.20
C TRP A 7 -6.06 1.00 15.09
N GLY A 8 -5.36 1.83 15.84
CA GLY A 8 -3.95 1.67 16.14
C GLY A 8 -3.76 1.06 17.53
N ASP A 9 -2.51 0.83 17.89
CA ASP A 9 -2.11 0.53 19.26
C ASP A 9 -1.97 1.84 20.08
N ASN A 10 -1.63 1.70 21.36
CA ASN A 10 -1.36 2.83 22.26
C ASN A 10 -2.48 3.88 22.33
N GLY A 11 -3.74 3.45 22.20
CA GLY A 11 -4.90 4.34 22.24
C GLY A 11 -5.02 5.26 21.01
N THR A 12 -4.38 4.91 19.90
CA THR A 12 -4.41 5.70 18.66
C THR A 12 -5.38 5.13 17.64
N PHE A 13 -5.83 5.97 16.71
CA PHE A 13 -6.58 5.55 15.54
C PHE A 13 -6.32 6.51 14.39
N SER A 14 -6.62 6.06 13.17
CA SER A 14 -6.59 6.90 11.97
C SER A 14 -7.96 6.94 11.34
N ILE A 15 -8.45 8.13 11.00
CA ILE A 15 -9.59 8.32 10.10
C ILE A 15 -9.05 8.73 8.75
N THR A 16 -9.53 8.11 7.68
CA THR A 16 -9.05 8.37 6.32
C THR A 16 -10.21 8.50 5.36
N PHE A 17 -10.18 9.54 4.55
CA PHE A 17 -11.09 9.73 3.42
C PHE A 17 -10.40 9.35 2.12
N ALA A 18 -11.12 8.63 1.27
CA ALA A 18 -10.73 8.33 -0.09
C ALA A 18 -11.79 8.87 -1.05
N THR A 19 -11.37 9.77 -1.93
CA THR A 19 -12.23 10.38 -2.94
C THR A 19 -11.75 10.01 -4.34
N SER A 20 -12.60 10.24 -5.34
CA SER A 20 -12.14 10.13 -6.72
C SER A 20 -11.09 11.20 -6.98
N ASP A 21 -10.10 10.85 -7.79
CA ASP A 21 -9.12 11.76 -8.37
C ASP A 21 -9.74 12.89 -9.20
N THR A 22 -10.95 12.70 -9.74
CA THR A 22 -11.72 13.72 -10.46
C THR A 22 -12.48 14.67 -9.53
N ASP A 23 -12.71 14.30 -8.26
CA ASP A 23 -13.40 15.11 -7.27
C ASP A 23 -12.39 15.99 -6.51
N LYS A 24 -12.29 17.24 -6.97
CA LYS A 24 -11.35 18.23 -6.39
C LYS A 24 -11.84 18.88 -5.10
N THR A 25 -13.07 18.60 -4.68
CA THR A 25 -13.69 19.19 -3.48
C THR A 25 -12.84 18.91 -2.22
N PHE A 26 -12.15 17.77 -2.20
CA PHE A 26 -11.40 17.28 -1.04
C PHE A 26 -9.88 17.53 -1.12
N TRP A 27 -9.37 18.10 -2.22
CA TRP A 27 -7.93 18.33 -2.40
C TRP A 27 -7.35 19.37 -1.43
N GLY A 28 -8.22 20.18 -0.82
CA GLY A 28 -7.86 21.25 0.14
C GLY A 28 -8.00 20.87 1.61
N ILE A 29 -8.48 19.67 1.95
CA ILE A 29 -8.65 19.27 3.36
C ILE A 29 -7.30 18.84 3.94
N LYS A 30 -6.51 19.85 4.31
CA LYS A 30 -5.26 19.71 5.08
C LYS A 30 -5.36 20.36 6.46
N ASP A 31 -6.40 21.16 6.64
CA ASP A 31 -6.76 21.78 7.88
C ASP A 31 -7.53 20.78 8.77
N VAL A 32 -7.15 20.72 10.04
CA VAL A 32 -7.70 19.77 11.02
C VAL A 32 -9.16 20.08 11.31
N GLU A 33 -9.52 21.36 11.49
CA GLU A 33 -10.89 21.78 11.82
C GLU A 33 -11.84 21.45 10.68
N LEU A 34 -11.42 21.71 9.43
CA LEU A 34 -12.19 21.32 8.26
C LEU A 34 -12.32 19.80 8.14
N PHE A 35 -11.25 19.04 8.41
CA PHE A 35 -11.31 17.58 8.38
C PHE A 35 -12.28 17.03 9.43
N GLU A 36 -12.20 17.51 10.67
CA GLU A 36 -13.10 17.13 11.76
C GLU A 36 -14.56 17.51 11.45
N SER A 37 -14.80 18.66 10.81
CA SER A 37 -16.16 19.04 10.38
C SER A 37 -16.78 18.04 9.38
N VAL A 38 -15.95 17.42 8.53
CA VAL A 38 -16.39 16.36 7.61
C VAL A 38 -16.59 15.04 8.36
N VAL A 39 -15.73 14.73 9.36
CA VAL A 39 -15.91 13.56 10.24
C VAL A 39 -17.24 13.65 10.99
N ASP A 40 -17.59 14.84 11.51
CA ASP A 40 -18.83 15.10 12.24
C ASP A 40 -20.10 14.85 11.41
N ALA A 41 -20.00 14.99 10.09
CA ALA A 41 -21.09 14.70 9.16
C ALA A 41 -21.30 13.18 8.90
N ILE A 42 -20.38 12.32 9.37
CA ILE A 42 -20.42 10.87 9.14
C ILE A 42 -20.71 10.18 10.49
N PRO A 43 -21.96 9.70 10.74
CA PRO A 43 -22.36 9.19 12.05
C PRO A 43 -21.41 8.15 12.67
N ALA A 44 -20.95 7.17 11.88
CA ALA A 44 -20.06 6.12 12.38
C ALA A 44 -18.62 6.58 12.62
N ALA A 45 -18.19 7.70 12.03
CA ALA A 45 -16.86 8.27 12.28
C ALA A 45 -16.91 9.31 13.41
N LYS A 46 -18.02 10.05 13.54
CA LYS A 46 -18.27 11.02 14.62
C LYS A 46 -18.08 10.44 16.02
N GLU A 47 -18.50 9.19 16.23
CA GLU A 47 -18.37 8.51 17.53
C GLU A 47 -16.92 8.48 18.03
N TRP A 48 -15.94 8.49 17.12
CA TRP A 48 -14.52 8.39 17.44
C TRP A 48 -13.90 9.69 17.92
N ILE A 49 -14.21 10.81 17.23
CA ILE A 49 -13.76 12.13 17.67
C ILE A 49 -14.49 12.55 18.96
N SER A 50 -15.72 12.08 19.16
CA SER A 50 -16.50 12.30 20.38
C SER A 50 -15.91 11.65 21.64
N LEU A 51 -14.90 10.78 21.51
CA LEU A 51 -14.16 10.20 22.63
C LEU A 51 -13.18 11.20 23.29
N GLY A 52 -13.08 12.43 22.78
CA GLY A 52 -12.09 13.41 23.25
C GLY A 52 -10.70 13.15 22.70
N ALA A 53 -10.61 12.53 21.51
CA ALA A 53 -9.35 12.26 20.85
C ALA A 53 -8.64 13.57 20.46
N THR A 54 -7.32 13.61 20.61
CA THR A 54 -6.49 14.74 20.18
C THR A 54 -5.67 14.35 18.95
N PRO A 55 -5.64 15.18 17.89
CA PRO A 55 -4.82 14.92 16.71
C PRO A 55 -3.34 14.77 17.06
N LEU A 56 -2.72 13.67 16.61
CA LEU A 56 -1.28 13.45 16.79
C LEU A 56 -0.43 14.20 15.75
N THR A 57 -1.00 14.44 14.58
CA THR A 57 -0.37 15.12 13.44
C THR A 57 -1.39 16.03 12.74
N GLY A 58 -0.92 16.85 11.80
CA GLY A 58 -1.81 17.49 10.83
C GLY A 58 -2.45 16.47 9.88
N VAL A 59 -3.35 16.93 9.01
CA VAL A 59 -4.01 16.09 8.02
C VAL A 59 -3.10 15.87 6.82
N HIS A 60 -2.79 14.60 6.53
CA HIS A 60 -1.95 14.23 5.41
C HIS A 60 -2.78 13.89 4.18
N SER A 61 -2.49 14.59 3.08
CA SER A 61 -3.09 14.30 1.76
C SER A 61 -2.16 13.43 0.94
N MET A 62 -2.68 12.34 0.40
CA MET A 62 -1.99 11.48 -0.57
C MET A 62 -2.74 11.52 -1.90
N ALA A 63 -2.02 11.82 -2.98
CA ALA A 63 -2.55 11.89 -4.35
C ALA A 63 -1.60 11.19 -5.32
N GLY A 64 -2.03 11.01 -6.58
CA GLY A 64 -1.20 10.35 -7.60
C GLY A 64 -1.03 8.85 -7.37
N LEU A 65 -2.06 8.20 -6.81
CA LEU A 65 -2.08 6.76 -6.58
C LEU A 65 -2.06 6.03 -7.93
N LEU A 66 -0.96 5.34 -8.22
CA LEU A 66 -0.76 4.60 -9.47
C LEU A 66 -0.76 3.10 -9.18
N ASN A 67 -1.66 2.37 -9.84
CA ASN A 67 -1.49 0.92 -9.97
C ASN A 67 -0.31 0.69 -10.91
N ARG A 68 0.80 0.21 -10.36
CA ARG A 68 2.04 0.01 -11.10
C ARG A 68 2.69 -1.30 -10.70
N LYS A 69 3.14 -2.03 -11.70
CA LYS A 69 4.10 -3.12 -11.55
C LYS A 69 5.34 -2.80 -12.38
N ARG A 70 6.52 -2.93 -11.79
CA ARG A 70 7.80 -2.86 -12.48
C ARG A 70 8.33 -4.27 -12.71
N THR A 71 9.26 -4.41 -13.66
CA THR A 71 9.98 -5.66 -13.87
C THR A 71 11.44 -5.35 -14.15
N LEU A 72 12.33 -6.23 -13.68
CA LEU A 72 13.74 -6.25 -14.06
C LEU A 72 14.01 -7.37 -15.08
N ARG A 73 12.98 -7.86 -15.77
CA ARG A 73 13.14 -8.77 -16.91
C ARG A 73 12.95 -8.04 -18.23
N LYS A 74 13.74 -8.44 -19.22
CA LYS A 74 13.51 -8.09 -20.64
C LYS A 74 13.42 -9.40 -21.42
N GLY A 75 12.19 -9.81 -21.74
CA GLY A 75 11.96 -11.17 -22.21
C GLY A 75 12.24 -12.15 -21.07
N ASP A 76 13.10 -13.13 -21.33
CA ASP A 76 13.45 -14.16 -20.34
C ASP A 76 14.64 -13.79 -19.46
N GLU A 77 15.38 -12.74 -19.79
CA GLU A 77 16.63 -12.37 -19.13
C GLU A 77 16.43 -11.32 -18.03
N VAL A 78 17.19 -11.46 -16.92
CA VAL A 78 17.31 -10.44 -15.87
C VAL A 78 18.22 -9.31 -16.36
N VAL A 79 17.74 -8.06 -16.30
CA VAL A 79 18.48 -6.90 -16.82
C VAL A 79 19.40 -6.21 -15.82
N VAL A 80 19.23 -6.50 -14.52
CA VAL A 80 20.07 -5.94 -13.45
C VAL A 80 20.40 -7.05 -12.47
N ASP A 81 21.66 -7.45 -12.43
CA ASP A 81 22.16 -8.49 -11.53
C ASP A 81 22.37 -7.95 -10.10
N GLY A 82 22.11 -8.79 -9.10
CA GLY A 82 22.30 -8.47 -7.68
C GLY A 82 21.36 -7.40 -7.11
N PHE A 83 20.34 -6.95 -7.85
CA PHE A 83 19.40 -5.93 -7.40
C PHE A 83 17.96 -6.44 -7.40
N HIS A 84 17.29 -6.33 -6.26
CA HIS A 84 15.93 -6.81 -6.07
C HIS A 84 15.02 -5.67 -5.62
N MET A 85 13.86 -5.54 -6.27
CA MET A 85 12.80 -4.63 -5.84
C MET A 85 11.76 -5.41 -5.04
N ILE A 86 11.33 -4.85 -3.90
CA ILE A 86 10.22 -5.36 -3.10
C ILE A 86 9.35 -4.18 -2.61
N GLY A 87 8.17 -4.48 -2.07
CA GLY A 87 7.14 -3.50 -1.71
C GLY A 87 6.74 -2.63 -2.89
N ASP A 88 6.50 -1.35 -2.59
CA ASP A 88 6.08 -0.33 -3.56
C ASP A 88 7.13 -0.06 -4.66
N ALA A 89 8.39 -0.47 -4.47
CA ALA A 89 9.40 -0.40 -5.52
C ALA A 89 9.03 -1.35 -6.68
N LEU A 90 8.50 -2.54 -6.38
CA LEU A 90 8.13 -3.55 -7.37
C LEU A 90 6.66 -3.42 -7.79
N ILE A 91 5.75 -3.47 -6.82
CA ILE A 91 4.30 -3.45 -7.05
C ILE A 91 3.68 -2.42 -6.11
N CYS A 92 3.07 -1.40 -6.69
CA CYS A 92 2.25 -0.42 -5.98
C CYS A 92 0.80 -0.61 -6.44
N THR A 93 -0.11 -0.82 -5.48
CA THR A 93 -1.55 -0.98 -5.75
C THR A 93 -2.34 0.10 -5.05
N ASN A 94 -3.55 0.38 -5.54
CA ASN A 94 -4.48 1.27 -4.88
C ASN A 94 -4.68 0.85 -3.40
N PRO A 95 -4.44 1.76 -2.43
CA PRO A 95 -4.47 1.46 -1.00
C PRO A 95 -5.86 1.12 -0.45
N LEU A 96 -6.93 1.21 -1.27
CA LEU A 96 -8.32 0.99 -0.85
C LEU A 96 -8.60 -0.32 -0.10
N TYR A 97 -7.76 -1.34 -0.30
CA TYR A 97 -7.87 -2.66 0.31
C TYR A 97 -6.73 -3.00 1.30
N GLY A 98 -5.85 -2.05 1.62
CA GLY A 98 -4.82 -2.25 2.65
C GLY A 98 -3.77 -3.33 2.33
N ARG A 99 -3.56 -3.68 1.06
CA ARG A 99 -2.70 -4.81 0.66
C ARG A 99 -1.21 -4.51 0.57
N GLY A 100 -0.79 -3.24 0.70
CA GLY A 100 0.59 -2.82 0.47
C GLY A 100 1.60 -3.57 1.35
N CYS A 101 1.39 -3.52 2.67
CA CYS A 101 2.28 -4.19 3.62
C CYS A 101 2.31 -5.70 3.41
N SER A 102 1.15 -6.35 3.26
CA SER A 102 1.06 -7.80 3.05
C SER A 102 1.76 -8.23 1.75
N THR A 103 1.62 -7.44 0.69
CA THR A 103 2.33 -7.66 -0.59
C THR A 103 3.84 -7.54 -0.41
N GLY A 104 4.30 -6.51 0.31
CA GLY A 104 5.71 -6.32 0.61
C GLY A 104 6.32 -7.47 1.43
N PHE A 105 5.62 -7.94 2.46
CA PHE A 105 6.06 -9.08 3.27
C PHE A 105 6.08 -10.38 2.46
N TRP A 106 5.06 -10.62 1.64
CA TRP A 106 5.03 -11.75 0.73
C TRP A 106 6.23 -11.75 -0.23
N GLN A 107 6.53 -10.62 -0.86
CA GLN A 107 7.71 -10.47 -1.72
C GLN A 107 9.02 -10.67 -0.95
N ALA A 108 9.13 -10.15 0.27
CA ALA A 108 10.31 -10.36 1.11
C ALA A 108 10.52 -11.84 1.45
N HIS A 109 9.43 -12.59 1.69
CA HIS A 109 9.49 -14.03 1.91
C HIS A 109 9.98 -14.79 0.67
N LEU A 110 9.46 -14.46 -0.51
CA LEU A 110 9.93 -15.05 -1.76
C LEU A 110 11.40 -14.74 -2.03
N LEU A 111 11.84 -13.52 -1.79
CA LEU A 111 13.24 -13.12 -1.95
C LEU A 111 14.14 -13.87 -0.97
N ALA A 112 13.72 -14.02 0.29
CA ALA A 112 14.47 -14.80 1.28
C ALA A 112 14.63 -16.27 0.87
N ASN A 113 13.60 -16.88 0.27
CA ASN A 113 13.68 -18.22 -0.28
C ASN A 113 14.68 -18.30 -1.45
N ALA A 114 14.62 -17.37 -2.40
CA ALA A 114 15.56 -17.34 -3.52
C ALA A 114 17.02 -17.19 -3.07
N ILE A 115 17.29 -16.31 -2.09
CA ILE A 115 18.63 -16.14 -1.51
C ILE A 115 19.10 -17.42 -0.83
N ARG A 116 18.24 -18.06 -0.02
CA ARG A 116 18.58 -19.33 0.65
C ARG A 116 18.92 -20.42 -0.35
N ASP A 117 18.14 -20.54 -1.42
CA ASP A 117 18.22 -21.69 -2.33
C ASP A 117 19.34 -21.53 -3.38
N HIS A 118 19.77 -20.29 -3.68
CA HIS A 118 20.78 -19.99 -4.70
C HIS A 118 22.06 -19.32 -4.17
N GLY A 119 22.13 -18.98 -2.87
CA GLY A 119 23.37 -18.61 -2.19
C GLY A 119 24.02 -17.33 -2.72
N ALA A 120 25.17 -17.46 -3.42
CA ALA A 120 25.90 -16.33 -4.00
C ALA A 120 25.63 -16.13 -5.50
N ASP A 121 24.83 -17.01 -6.13
CA ASP A 121 24.42 -16.87 -7.52
C ASP A 121 23.28 -15.85 -7.62
N THR A 122 23.64 -14.58 -7.82
CA THR A 122 22.68 -13.46 -7.86
C THR A 122 21.78 -13.47 -9.09
N THR A 123 22.21 -14.11 -10.18
CA THR A 123 21.38 -14.29 -11.37
C THR A 123 20.29 -15.31 -11.08
N ALA A 124 20.65 -16.48 -10.53
CA ALA A 124 19.69 -17.52 -10.17
C ALA A 124 18.70 -17.05 -9.09
N GLN A 125 19.16 -16.24 -8.11
CA GLN A 125 18.27 -15.59 -7.15
C GLN A 125 17.21 -14.72 -7.84
N SER A 126 17.64 -13.86 -8.76
CA SER A 126 16.78 -12.90 -9.45
C SER A 126 15.75 -13.61 -10.33
N GLU A 127 16.17 -14.63 -11.07
CA GLU A 127 15.28 -15.43 -11.92
C GLU A 127 14.22 -16.15 -11.09
N SER A 128 14.64 -16.86 -10.04
CA SER A 128 13.76 -17.61 -9.14
C SER A 128 12.73 -16.68 -8.47
N PHE A 129 13.19 -15.57 -7.89
CA PHE A 129 12.32 -14.58 -7.25
C PHE A 129 11.28 -13.99 -8.22
N LEU A 130 11.71 -13.54 -9.40
CA LEU A 130 10.82 -12.90 -10.38
C LEU A 130 9.80 -13.89 -10.93
N LEU A 131 10.19 -15.16 -11.15
CA LEU A 131 9.26 -16.22 -11.56
C LEU A 131 8.19 -16.48 -10.49
N SER A 132 8.58 -16.61 -9.21
CA SER A 132 7.62 -16.80 -8.11
C SER A 132 6.63 -15.63 -8.01
N VAL A 133 7.14 -14.40 -8.11
CA VAL A 133 6.28 -13.21 -8.11
C VAL A 133 5.28 -13.25 -9.28
N GLU A 134 5.71 -13.58 -10.50
CA GLU A 134 4.80 -13.65 -11.66
C GLU A 134 3.71 -14.73 -11.50
N GLN A 135 4.07 -15.92 -11.00
CA GLN A 135 3.15 -17.04 -10.83
C GLN A 135 2.04 -16.73 -9.81
N GLU A 136 2.42 -16.11 -8.70
CA GLU A 136 1.51 -15.86 -7.58
C GLU A 136 0.78 -14.50 -7.70
N TYR A 137 1.27 -13.58 -8.54
CA TYR A 137 0.67 -12.26 -8.72
C TYR A 137 -0.79 -12.34 -9.23
N PHE A 138 -1.10 -13.25 -10.14
CA PHE A 138 -2.47 -13.39 -10.65
C PHE A 138 -3.45 -13.79 -9.55
N THR A 139 -3.03 -14.64 -8.61
CA THR A 139 -3.82 -15.03 -7.44
C THR A 139 -4.10 -13.83 -6.53
N LEU A 140 -3.10 -12.96 -6.34
CA LEU A 140 -3.22 -11.75 -5.52
C LEU A 140 -4.14 -10.67 -6.12
N VAL A 141 -4.21 -10.57 -7.45
CA VAL A 141 -4.97 -9.50 -8.13
C VAL A 141 -6.39 -9.94 -8.53
N SER A 142 -6.62 -11.24 -8.76
CA SER A 142 -7.92 -11.76 -9.21
C SER A 142 -8.96 -11.99 -8.11
N SER A 143 -8.56 -11.92 -6.83
CA SER A 143 -9.44 -12.18 -5.68
C SER A 143 -10.47 -11.08 -5.36
N VAL A 144 -10.69 -10.13 -6.29
CA VAL A 144 -11.71 -9.08 -6.18
C VAL A 144 -12.50 -9.05 -7.49
N ARG A 145 -13.62 -9.78 -7.50
CA ARG A 145 -14.77 -9.50 -8.36
C ARG A 145 -15.94 -9.15 -7.46
#